data_AF-A0A4Y3G062-F1
#
_entry.id   AF-A0A4Y3G062-F1
#
_cell.length_a   1.000
_cell.length_b   1.000
_cell.length_c   1.000
_cell.angle_alpha   90.00
_cell.angle_beta   90.00
_cell.angle_gamma   90.00
#
_symmetry.space_group_name_H-M   'P 1'
#
loop_
_entity.id
_entity.type
_entity.pdbx_description
1 polymer ?
#
loop_
_entity_poly.entity_id
_entity_poly.type
_entity_poly.pdbx_seq_one_letter_code
_entity_poly.pdbx_strand_id
1 'polypeptide(L)'
;MGIFPVAGEVITEIESFEILFGIKAYQIAGGSLGSSHAITFLIEGDGNSVNEAFDFVKKIKGEPPLRLPPRNCIACKFKICPSNRNPE
;
A
#
# COMPACT_ATOMS: atom_id res chain seq x y z
N MET A 1 4.93 13.47 -18.70
CA MET A 1 4.20 12.40 -17.99
C MET A 1 4.87 11.09 -18.35
N GLY A 2 5.48 10.40 -17.38
CA GLY A 2 6.03 9.05 -17.58
C GLY A 2 5.23 8.08 -16.74
N ILE A 3 4.80 6.96 -17.33
CA ILE A 3 4.21 5.83 -16.61
C ILE A 3 5.37 4.92 -16.19
N PHE A 4 5.38 4.49 -14.93
CA PHE A 4 6.28 3.45 -14.45
C PHE A 4 5.45 2.15 -14.32
N PRO A 5 5.47 1.26 -15.33
CA PRO A 5 4.70 0.03 -15.27
C PRO A 5 5.29 -0.87 -14.18
N VAL A 6 4.48 -1.18 -13.17
CA VAL A 6 4.82 -2.16 -12.14
C VAL A 6 4.11 -3.46 -12.50
N ALA A 7 4.86 -4.54 -12.67
CA ALA A 7 4.33 -5.87 -12.90
C ALA A 7 4.28 -6.64 -11.57
N GLY A 8 3.19 -7.37 -11.33
CA GLY A 8 3.00 -8.17 -10.12
C GLY A 8 1.55 -8.61 -9.97
N GLU A 9 1.30 -9.47 -8.98
CA GLU A 9 -0.05 -9.77 -8.53
C GLU A 9 -0.65 -8.54 -7.84
N VAL A 10 -1.85 -8.14 -8.24
CA VAL A 10 -2.55 -7.01 -7.65
C VAL A 10 -3.33 -7.52 -6.45
N ILE A 11 -2.96 -7.05 -5.25
CA ILE A 11 -3.68 -7.32 -4.01
C ILE A 11 -4.24 -5.99 -3.49
N THR A 12 -5.53 -5.98 -3.21
CA THR A 12 -6.25 -4.84 -2.65
C THR A 12 -6.25 -4.88 -1.12
N GLU A 13 -6.54 -3.73 -0.49
CA GLU A 13 -6.72 -3.66 0.97
C GLU A 13 -7.84 -4.59 1.46
N ILE A 14 -8.89 -4.79 0.65
CA ILE A 14 -10.02 -5.68 0.97
C ILE A 14 -9.57 -7.14 0.98
N GLU A 15 -8.87 -7.60 -0.07
CA GLU A 15 -8.33 -8.96 -0.15
C GLU A 15 -7.30 -9.23 0.96
N SER A 16 -6.56 -8.20 1.38
CA SER A 16 -5.59 -8.32 2.46
C SER A 16 -6.24 -8.75 3.79
N PHE A 17 -7.46 -8.29 4.09
CA PHE A 17 -8.17 -8.72 5.31
C PHE A 17 -8.52 -10.21 5.29
N GLU A 18 -8.90 -10.74 4.12
CA GLU A 18 -9.19 -12.16 3.95
C GLU A 18 -7.91 -13.00 4.02
N ILE A 19 -6.85 -12.59 3.33
CA ILE A 19 -5.56 -13.30 3.29
C ILE A 19 -4.91 -13.37 4.69
N LEU A 20 -4.95 -12.27 5.45
CA LEU A 20 -4.24 -12.17 6.72
C LEU A 20 -5.05 -12.66 7.92
N PHE A 21 -6.37 -12.45 7.92
CA PHE A 21 -7.21 -12.69 9.10
C PHE A 21 -8.40 -13.61 8.84
N GLY A 22 -8.65 -14.00 7.58
CA GLY A 22 -9.80 -14.83 7.21
C GLY A 22 -11.15 -14.13 7.41
N ILE A 23 -11.18 -12.79 7.38
CA ILE A 23 -12.40 -12.00 7.58
C ILE A 23 -12.83 -11.29 6.29
N LYS A 24 -14.11 -10.97 6.19
CA LYS A 24 -14.65 -10.16 5.09
C LYS A 24 -14.51 -8.68 5.42
N ALA A 25 -14.19 -7.88 4.41
CA ALA A 25 -14.14 -6.43 4.53
C ALA A 25 -15.00 -5.78 3.43
N TYR A 26 -15.69 -4.70 3.79
CA TYR A 26 -16.52 -3.91 2.89
C TYR A 26 -16.17 -2.44 3.04
N GLN A 27 -15.86 -1.74 1.96
CA GLN A 27 -15.70 -0.30 1.99
C GLN A 27 -17.08 0.36 2.11
N ILE A 28 -17.31 1.10 3.20
CA ILE A 28 -18.61 1.75 3.47
C ILE A 28 -18.57 3.28 3.32
N ALA A 29 -17.37 3.87 3.37
CA ALA A 29 -17.20 5.30 3.15
C ALA A 29 -15.78 5.63 2.65
N GLY A 30 -15.66 6.77 2.00
CA GLY A 30 -14.39 7.40 1.66
C GLY A 30 -14.47 8.89 1.92
N GLY A 31 -13.35 9.50 2.29
CA GLY A 31 -13.27 10.92 2.59
C GLY A 31 -11.88 11.49 2.35
N SER A 32 -11.82 12.81 2.19
CA SER A 32 -10.58 13.54 1.99
C SER A 32 -10.61 14.87 2.73
N LEU A 33 -9.46 15.28 3.24
CA LEU A 33 -9.24 16.62 3.78
C LEU A 33 -7.88 17.12 3.30
N GLY A 34 -7.90 18.07 2.34
CA GLY A 34 -6.69 18.57 1.70
C GLY A 34 -5.96 17.46 0.94
N SER A 35 -4.69 17.22 1.28
CA SER A 35 -3.89 16.13 0.72
C SER A 35 -4.09 14.78 1.43
N SER A 36 -4.87 14.75 2.51
CA SER A 36 -5.14 13.52 3.28
C SER A 36 -6.37 12.81 2.74
N HIS A 37 -6.28 11.49 2.64
CA HIS A 37 -7.35 10.61 2.17
C HIS A 37 -7.58 9.52 3.22
N ALA A 38 -8.83 9.14 3.41
CA ALA A 38 -9.24 8.11 4.36
C ALA A 38 -10.35 7.24 3.76
N ILE A 39 -10.31 5.96 4.10
CA ILE A 39 -11.31 4.96 3.73
C ILE A 39 -11.81 4.31 5.02
N THR A 40 -13.12 4.05 5.09
CA THR A 40 -13.73 3.35 6.22
C THR A 40 -14.20 1.97 5.76
N PHE A 41 -13.75 0.94 6.47
CA PHE A 41 -14.15 -0.44 6.26
C PHE A 41 -15.10 -0.93 7.35
N LEU A 42 -16.12 -1.69 6.95
CA LEU A 42 -16.84 -2.64 7.80
C LEU A 42 -16.15 -3.99 7.68
N ILE A 43 -15.77 -4.58 8.81
CA ILE A 43 -15.18 -5.93 8.85
C ILE A 43 -16.12 -6.90 9.56
N GLU A 44 -16.21 -8.12 9.04
CA GLU A 44 -17.13 -9.16 9.49
C GLU A 44 -16.42 -10.52 9.56
N GLY A 45 -16.52 -11.21 10.69
CA GLY A 45 -15.88 -12.51 10.92
C GLY A 45 -16.02 -12.98 12.37
N ASP A 46 -15.22 -13.98 12.75
CA ASP A 46 -15.14 -14.42 14.15
C ASP A 46 -14.66 -13.29 15.07
N GLY A 47 -15.18 -13.23 16.30
CA GLY A 47 -14.85 -12.17 17.24
C GLY A 47 -13.35 -12.06 17.54
N ASN A 48 -12.63 -13.18 17.60
CA ASN A 48 -11.18 -13.15 17.83
C ASN A 48 -10.44 -12.60 16.61
N SER A 49 -10.78 -13.08 15.41
CA SER A 49 -10.19 -12.62 14.15
C SER A 49 -10.45 -11.13 13.89
N VAL A 50 -11.65 -10.65 14.21
CA VAL A 50 -12.00 -9.22 14.10
C VAL A 50 -11.16 -8.37 15.06
N ASN A 51 -11.03 -8.80 16.31
CA ASN A 51 -10.20 -8.09 17.30
C ASN A 51 -8.71 -8.08 16.89
N GLU A 52 -8.21 -9.22 16.42
CA GLU A 52 -6.84 -9.34 15.92
C GLU A 52 -6.58 -8.39 14.75
N ALA A 53 -7.45 -8.40 13.74
CA ALA A 53 -7.36 -7.51 12.59
C ALA A 53 -7.39 -6.03 13.02
N PHE A 54 -8.30 -5.67 13.93
CA PHE A 54 -8.44 -4.30 14.41
C PHE A 54 -7.19 -3.82 15.17
N ASP A 55 -6.64 -4.64 16.05
CA ASP A 55 -5.44 -4.29 16.80
C ASP A 55 -4.16 -4.33 15.95
N PHE A 56 -4.11 -5.18 14.93
CA PHE A 56 -3.03 -5.16 13.94
C PHE A 56 -3.03 -3.86 13.14
N VAL A 57 -4.16 -3.47 12.57
CA VAL A 57 -4.27 -2.25 11.73
C VAL A 57 -3.91 -0.98 12.51
N LYS A 58 -4.22 -0.90 13.81
CA LYS A 58 -3.79 0.22 14.65
C LYS A 58 -2.27 0.37 14.72
N LYS A 59 -1.52 -0.73 14.70
CA LYS A 59 -0.05 -0.71 14.78
C LYS A 59 0.61 -0.17 13.51
N ILE A 60 -0.07 -0.26 12.35
CA ILE A 60 0.40 0.26 11.07
C ILE A 60 0.46 1.81 11.09
N LYS A 61 -0.40 2.46 11.88
CA LYS A 61 -0.38 3.93 12.00
C LYS A 61 0.96 4.40 12.55
N GLY A 62 1.64 5.27 11.79
CA GLY A 62 2.93 5.84 12.18
C GLY A 62 4.15 5.07 11.70
N GLU A 63 3.97 4.12 10.77
CA GLU A 63 5.10 3.49 10.09
C GLU A 63 6.06 4.53 9.47
N PRO A 64 7.38 4.30 9.56
CA PRO A 64 8.36 5.21 9.00
C PRO A 64 8.17 5.32 7.48
N PRO A 65 8.42 6.49 6.89
CA PRO A 65 8.31 6.67 5.45
C PRO A 65 9.23 5.69 4.73
N LEU A 66 8.74 5.16 3.61
CA LEU A 66 9.53 4.28 2.76
C LEU A 66 10.85 4.97 2.36
N ARG A 67 11.96 4.29 2.59
CA ARG A 67 13.28 4.72 2.10
C ARG A 67 13.33 4.45 0.61
N LEU A 68 12.88 5.42 -0.18
CA LEU A 68 13.00 5.33 -1.62
C LEU A 68 14.49 5.27 -1.98
N PRO A 69 14.90 4.39 -2.91
CA PRO A 69 16.25 4.41 -3.42
C PRO A 69 16.53 5.81 -3.97
N PRO A 70 17.75 6.35 -3.74
CA PRO A 70 18.07 7.70 -4.18
C PRO A 70 17.82 7.81 -5.68
N ARG A 71 17.13 8.88 -6.10
CA ARG A 71 16.95 9.28 -7.52
C ARG A 71 18.28 9.76 -8.14
N ASN A 72 19.39 9.12 -7.80
CA ASN A 72 20.65 9.37 -8.45
C ASN A 72 20.67 8.58 -9.76
N CYS A 73 20.36 9.26 -10.87
CA CYS A 73 20.38 8.66 -12.19
C CYS A 73 21.77 8.13 -12.57
N ILE A 74 22.85 8.63 -11.95
CA ILE A 74 24.24 8.20 -12.19
C ILE A 74 24.53 6.86 -11.51
N ALA A 75 23.96 6.62 -10.32
CA ALA A 75 24.14 5.38 -9.56
C ALA A 75 22.93 4.43 -9.64
N CYS A 76 22.00 4.68 -10.57
CA CYS A 76 20.75 3.94 -10.69
C CYS A 76 21.00 2.56 -11.29
N LYS A 77 20.72 1.50 -10.52
CA LYS A 77 20.89 0.11 -10.97
C LYS A 77 19.82 -0.35 -11.98
N PHE A 78 18.75 0.42 -12.14
CA PHE A 78 17.67 0.11 -13.07
C PHE A 78 18.06 0.50 -14.51
N LYS A 79 18.53 -0.49 -15.28
CA LYS A 79 19.02 -0.32 -16.66
C LYS A 79 17.95 0.18 -17.64
N ILE A 80 16.66 -0.08 -17.37
CA ILE A 80 15.53 0.19 -18.28
C ILE A 80 14.75 1.45 -17.86
N CYS A 81 15.35 2.36 -17.09
CA CYS A 81 14.68 3.60 -16.69
C CYS A 81 14.68 4.62 -17.87
N PRO A 82 13.52 5.15 -18.31
CA PRO A 82 13.45 6.14 -19.40
C PRO A 82 14.21 7.45 -19.12
N SER A 83 14.43 7.76 -17.84
CA SER A 83 15.18 8.93 -17.37
C SER A 83 16.65 8.61 -17.07
N ASN A 84 17.13 7.40 -17.38
CA ASN A 84 18.52 7.02 -17.17
C ASN A 84 19.41 7.84 -18.11
N ARG A 85 20.25 8.69 -17.53
CA ARG A 85 21.22 9.54 -18.26
C ARG A 85 22.63 8.96 -18.26
N ASN A 86 22.80 7.66 -17.94
CA ASN A 86 24.11 7.05 -18.01
C ASN A 86 24.52 6.86 -19.49
N PRO A 87 25.58 7.53 -19.99
CA PRO A 87 25.96 7.50 -21.40
C PRO A 87 26.85 6.30 -21.78
N GLU A 88 26.85 5.21 -21.01
CA GLU A 88 27.62 3.99 -21.29
C GLU A 88 26.73 2.74 -21.28
#